data_AF-D2RGU2-F1
#
_entry.id   AF-D2RGU2-F1
#
_cell.length_a   1.000
_cell.length_b   1.000
_cell.length_c   1.000
_cell.angle_alpha   90.00
_cell.angle_beta   90.00
_cell.angle_gamma   90.00
#
_symmetry.space_group_name_H-M   'P 1'
#
loop_
_entity.id
_entity.type
_entity.pdbx_description
1 polymer ?
#
loop_
_entity_poly.entity_id
_entity_poly.type
_entity_poly.pdbx_seq_one_letter_code
_entity_poly.pdbx_strand_id
1 'polypeptide(L)'
;MKKIKIENVMIELEEPLRFFKFEADKIYEVEIDLQRFPIIKKFRSRNGGEYPACIYNLRILRENGKEINSEWMQRRVSVGDYREDENGIRVKPRMFSEFWQLAQIYDKFRAGIHKCIVKTKGGNKGQVLTRIIHSKDCDCLKSREGEKRREERDSDIQVYHPQEIAERLKEDIKEEKAITVKEVMDRYNTNEETARKALDVLTEEGLAVKIREDKYFISPKSEL
;
A
#
# COMPACT_ATOMS: atom_id res chain seq x y z
N MET A 1 36.95 -35.60 7.72
CA MET A 1 37.14 -34.30 7.03
C MET A 1 37.02 -34.53 5.53
N LYS A 2 35.98 -33.98 4.90
CA LYS A 2 35.87 -33.93 3.44
C LYS A 2 35.63 -32.48 3.05
N LYS A 3 36.53 -31.93 2.24
CA LYS A 3 36.35 -30.65 1.55
C LYS A 3 35.42 -30.89 0.37
N ILE A 4 34.42 -30.03 0.19
CA ILE A 4 33.64 -29.94 -1.05
C ILE A 4 33.66 -28.49 -1.53
N LYS A 5 33.87 -28.38 -2.84
CA LYS A 5 34.08 -27.18 -3.66
C LYS A 5 32.76 -26.44 -3.85
N ILE A 6 32.80 -25.11 -3.76
CA ILE A 6 31.64 -24.21 -3.79
C ILE A 6 31.24 -23.95 -5.25
N GLU A 7 30.07 -24.45 -5.65
CA GLU A 7 29.31 -23.93 -6.79
C GLU A 7 27.84 -23.85 -6.36
N ASN A 8 27.26 -22.64 -6.43
CA ASN A 8 25.92 -22.24 -5.98
C ASN A 8 25.74 -22.10 -4.47
N VAL A 9 25.88 -20.87 -3.98
CA VAL A 9 25.47 -20.47 -2.63
C VAL A 9 23.95 -20.60 -2.50
N MET A 10 23.48 -21.73 -1.96
CA MET A 10 22.18 -21.75 -1.29
C MET A 10 22.35 -21.05 0.07
N ILE A 11 21.72 -19.90 0.22
CA ILE A 11 21.55 -19.27 1.53
C ILE A 11 20.44 -20.04 2.23
N GLU A 12 20.79 -20.94 3.15
CA GLU A 12 19.84 -21.50 4.11
C GLU A 12 19.39 -20.37 5.05
N LEU A 13 18.12 -19.96 4.94
CA LEU A 13 17.54 -19.02 5.89
C LEU A 13 17.33 -19.74 7.23
N GLU A 14 18.15 -19.39 8.22
CA GLU A 14 17.98 -19.75 9.63
C GLU A 14 16.61 -19.26 10.14
N GLU A 15 15.89 -20.19 10.77
CA GLU A 15 14.59 -20.10 11.44
C GLU A 15 13.32 -19.81 10.58
N PRO A 16 12.20 -20.53 10.82
CA PRO A 16 10.93 -20.19 10.20
C PRO A 16 10.48 -18.81 10.69
N LEU A 17 10.48 -17.80 9.81
CA LEU A 17 10.01 -16.44 10.10
C LEU A 17 8.67 -16.49 10.87
N ARG A 18 8.73 -16.19 12.18
CA ARG A 18 7.54 -16.13 13.04
C ARG A 18 6.90 -14.76 12.86
N PHE A 19 5.90 -14.70 12.00
CA PHE A 19 5.11 -13.49 11.81
C PHE A 19 4.12 -13.30 12.96
N PHE A 20 4.09 -12.10 13.53
CA PHE A 20 3.13 -11.69 14.52
C PHE A 20 1.69 -11.69 13.95
N LYS A 21 0.74 -12.18 14.76
CA LYS A 21 -0.68 -12.24 14.44
C LYS A 21 -1.47 -11.50 15.51
N PHE A 22 -2.27 -10.52 15.11
CA PHE A 22 -3.28 -9.96 16.00
C PHE A 22 -4.32 -11.01 16.34
N GLU A 23 -4.78 -10.97 17.59
CA GLU A 23 -5.94 -11.73 18.03
C GLU A 23 -7.22 -10.95 17.72
N ALA A 24 -8.34 -11.67 17.62
CA ALA A 24 -9.66 -11.07 17.42
C ALA A 24 -10.09 -10.26 18.64
N ASP A 25 -10.93 -9.25 18.41
CA ASP A 25 -11.66 -8.49 19.43
C ASP A 25 -10.74 -7.83 20.49
N LYS A 26 -9.58 -7.35 20.05
CA LYS A 26 -8.61 -6.61 20.86
C LYS A 26 -8.33 -5.22 20.29
N ILE A 27 -7.80 -4.35 21.13
CA ILE A 27 -7.28 -3.03 20.76
C ILE A 27 -5.80 -3.00 21.09
N TYR A 28 -4.98 -2.65 20.11
CA TYR A 28 -3.54 -2.53 20.26
C TYR A 28 -3.11 -1.08 20.03
N GLU A 29 -2.25 -0.56 20.89
CA GLU A 29 -1.42 0.60 20.57
C GLU A 29 -0.08 0.06 20.08
N VAL A 30 0.31 0.44 18.86
CA VAL A 30 1.49 -0.09 18.20
C VAL A 30 2.32 1.04 17.60
N GLU A 31 3.60 0.76 17.42
CA GLU A 31 4.42 1.46 16.44
C GLU A 31 4.57 0.59 15.20
N ILE A 32 4.49 1.21 14.04
CA ILE A 32 4.60 0.56 12.74
C ILE A 32 5.77 1.20 11.99
N ASP A 33 6.73 0.38 11.59
CA ASP A 33 7.86 0.83 10.77
C ASP A 33 7.48 0.73 9.29
N LEU A 34 7.33 1.90 8.67
CA LEU A 34 7.05 2.07 7.25
C LEU A 34 8.26 2.64 6.48
N GLN A 35 9.46 2.65 7.07
CA GLN A 35 10.66 3.20 6.41
C GLN A 35 11.02 2.46 5.11
N ARG A 36 10.68 1.18 5.03
CA ARG A 36 10.93 0.30 3.88
C ARG A 36 9.65 -0.16 3.20
N PHE A 37 8.52 0.46 3.52
CA PHE A 37 7.23 0.05 3.00
C PHE A 37 7.06 0.47 1.53
N PRO A 38 6.48 -0.39 0.66
CA PRO A 38 6.11 -1.79 0.92
C PRO A 38 7.27 -2.77 0.70
N ILE A 39 7.44 -3.76 1.58
CA ILE A 39 8.33 -4.92 1.33
C ILE A 39 7.46 -6.10 0.89
N ILE A 40 7.43 -6.40 -0.41
CA ILE A 40 6.66 -7.54 -0.95
C ILE A 40 7.58 -8.75 -1.11
N LYS A 41 7.18 -9.89 -0.56
CA LYS A 41 7.84 -11.19 -0.76
C LYS A 41 6.84 -12.26 -1.15
N LYS A 42 7.27 -13.24 -1.95
CA LYS A 42 6.49 -14.44 -2.23
C LYS A 42 6.60 -15.44 -1.10
N PHE A 43 5.48 -16.08 -0.80
CA PHE A 43 5.36 -17.14 0.19
C PHE A 43 4.70 -18.35 -0.44
N ARG A 44 5.11 -19.54 -0.01
CA ARG A 44 4.45 -20.77 -0.42
C ARG A 44 3.25 -21.05 0.48
N SER A 45 2.12 -21.37 -0.13
CA SER A 45 0.92 -21.84 0.57
C SER A 45 1.03 -23.34 0.89
N ARG A 46 0.15 -23.82 1.78
CA ARG A 46 0.06 -25.27 2.10
C ARG A 46 -0.27 -26.13 0.87
N ASN A 47 -0.89 -25.55 -0.14
CA ASN A 47 -1.27 -26.23 -1.37
C ASN A 47 -0.18 -26.14 -2.45
N GLY A 48 1.03 -25.68 -2.09
CA GLY A 48 2.18 -25.60 -2.99
C GLY A 48 2.23 -24.35 -3.87
N GLY A 49 1.12 -23.63 -4.04
CA GLY A 49 1.06 -22.38 -4.81
C GLY A 49 1.73 -21.21 -4.09
N GLU A 50 2.38 -20.32 -4.84
CA GLU A 50 3.00 -19.11 -4.33
C GLU A 50 2.00 -17.95 -4.28
N TYR A 51 2.17 -17.06 -3.31
CA TYR A 51 1.42 -15.82 -3.21
C TYR A 51 2.31 -14.71 -2.62
N PRO A 52 2.23 -13.47 -3.11
CA PRO A 52 2.90 -12.35 -2.51
C PRO A 52 2.19 -11.92 -1.22
N ALA A 53 2.97 -11.44 -0.28
CA ALA A 53 2.50 -10.79 0.92
C ALA A 53 3.44 -9.63 1.28
N CYS A 54 2.88 -8.57 1.88
CA CYS A 54 3.66 -7.47 2.38
C CYS A 54 4.15 -7.83 3.78
N ILE A 55 5.41 -7.54 4.04
CA ILE A 55 6.04 -7.66 5.34
C ILE A 55 6.31 -6.25 5.85
N TYR A 56 5.99 -6.01 7.10
CA TYR A 56 6.37 -4.78 7.80
C TYR A 56 6.70 -5.11 9.26
N ASN A 57 7.44 -4.24 9.92
CA ASN A 57 7.77 -4.42 11.33
C ASN A 57 6.80 -3.61 12.20
N LEU A 58 6.43 -4.16 13.35
CA LEU A 58 5.68 -3.44 14.36
C LEU A 58 6.15 -3.79 15.76
N ARG A 59 5.90 -2.89 16.69
CA ARG A 59 6.09 -3.09 18.13
C ARG A 59 4.78 -2.79 18.85
N ILE A 60 4.37 -3.64 19.77
CA ILE A 60 3.16 -3.45 20.58
C ILE A 60 3.57 -2.68 21.83
N LEU A 61 2.96 -1.53 22.04
CA LEU A 61 3.16 -0.71 23.23
C LEU A 61 2.11 -1.05 24.29
N ARG A 62 0.85 -1.26 23.86
CA ARG A 62 -0.26 -1.63 24.74
C ARG A 62 -1.21 -2.60 24.06
N GLU A 63 -1.81 -3.48 24.86
CA GLU A 63 -2.94 -4.32 24.48
C GLU A 63 -4.09 -4.11 25.47
N ASN A 64 -5.27 -3.75 24.97
CA ASN A 64 -6.46 -3.46 25.77
C ASN A 64 -6.18 -2.50 26.94
N GLY A 65 -5.33 -1.49 26.70
CA GLY A 65 -4.92 -0.48 27.68
C GLY A 65 -3.83 -0.91 28.66
N LYS A 66 -3.37 -2.17 28.62
CA LYS A 66 -2.26 -2.66 29.44
C LYS A 66 -0.94 -2.50 28.69
N GLU A 67 0.07 -1.93 29.35
CA GLU A 67 1.41 -1.81 28.78
C GLU A 67 2.03 -3.19 28.56
N ILE A 68 2.61 -3.34 27.37
CA ILE A 68 3.39 -4.50 26.97
C ILE A 68 4.74 -3.96 26.54
N ASN A 69 5.81 -4.47 27.15
CA ASN A 69 7.15 -4.22 26.64
C ASN A 69 7.44 -5.28 25.58
N SER A 70 7.10 -4.98 24.32
CA SER A 70 7.37 -5.88 23.21
C SER A 70 8.61 -5.45 22.43
N GLU A 71 9.31 -6.43 21.88
CA GLU A 71 10.33 -6.19 20.86
C GLU A 71 9.67 -5.86 19.51
N TRP A 72 10.48 -5.40 18.55
CA TRP A 72 10.06 -5.28 17.15
C TRP A 72 9.84 -6.66 16.55
N MET A 73 8.67 -6.86 15.96
CA MET A 73 8.25 -8.12 15.38
C MET A 73 7.85 -7.92 13.92
N GLN A 74 8.08 -8.94 13.09
CA GLN A 74 7.63 -8.91 11.71
C GLN A 74 6.16 -9.29 11.62
N ARG A 75 5.41 -8.59 10.79
CA ARG A 75 4.04 -8.94 10.44
C ARG A 75 3.90 -9.12 8.94
N ARG A 76 3.17 -10.17 8.57
CA ARG A 76 2.83 -10.48 7.19
C ARG A 76 1.36 -10.24 6.94
N VAL A 77 1.07 -9.48 5.88
CA VAL A 77 -0.30 -9.22 5.42
C VAL A 77 -0.45 -9.57 3.96
N SER A 78 -1.62 -10.10 3.59
CA SER A 78 -1.93 -10.30 2.18
C SER A 78 -1.96 -8.95 1.46
N VAL A 79 -1.36 -8.91 0.29
CA VAL A 79 -1.37 -7.72 -0.58
C VAL A 79 -2.66 -7.57 -1.36
N GLY A 80 -3.56 -8.56 -1.31
CA GLY A 80 -4.77 -8.60 -2.14
C GLY A 80 -4.51 -9.25 -3.50
N ASP A 81 -5.13 -8.69 -4.53
CA ASP A 81 -4.94 -9.17 -5.90
C ASP A 81 -3.59 -8.68 -6.41
N TYR A 82 -2.89 -9.52 -7.16
CA TYR A 82 -1.60 -9.16 -7.73
C TYR A 82 -1.50 -9.68 -9.17
N ARG A 83 -0.69 -8.98 -9.95
CA ARG A 83 -0.19 -9.42 -11.25
C ARG A 83 1.32 -9.26 -11.24
N GLU A 84 2.01 -10.23 -11.80
CA GLU A 84 3.45 -10.17 -11.96
C GLU A 84 3.72 -10.18 -13.45
N ASP A 85 4.50 -9.20 -13.90
CA ASP A 85 4.99 -9.10 -15.27
C ASP A 85 6.51 -8.88 -15.26
N GLU A 86 7.09 -8.71 -16.45
CA GLU A 86 8.54 -8.53 -16.62
C GLU A 86 9.08 -7.28 -15.90
N ASN A 87 8.21 -6.32 -15.55
CA ASN A 87 8.55 -5.10 -14.83
C ASN A 87 8.29 -5.20 -13.32
N GLY A 88 7.92 -6.37 -12.80
CA GLY A 88 7.79 -6.65 -11.37
C GLY A 88 6.37 -6.97 -10.89
N ILE A 89 6.14 -6.81 -9.59
CA ILE A 89 4.88 -7.18 -8.93
C ILE A 89 3.98 -5.95 -8.83
N ARG A 90 2.89 -5.96 -9.60
CA ARG A 90 1.80 -4.99 -9.49
C ARG A 90 0.74 -5.50 -8.54
N VAL A 91 0.44 -4.72 -7.52
CA VAL A 91 -0.53 -5.08 -6.48
C VAL A 91 -1.76 -4.19 -6.58
N LYS A 92 -2.94 -4.80 -6.51
CA LYS A 92 -4.21 -4.13 -6.25
C LYS A 92 -4.67 -4.47 -4.82
N PRO A 93 -4.43 -3.58 -3.84
CA PRO A 93 -4.87 -3.79 -2.47
C PRO A 93 -6.38 -3.99 -2.41
N ARG A 94 -6.84 -4.97 -1.63
CA ARG A 94 -8.27 -5.03 -1.32
C ARG A 94 -8.63 -3.81 -0.47
N MET A 95 -9.68 -3.08 -0.84
CA MET A 95 -10.17 -1.94 -0.05
C MET A 95 -10.41 -2.34 1.40
N PHE A 96 -10.05 -1.45 2.32
CA PHE A 96 -10.12 -1.66 3.78
C PHE A 96 -9.28 -2.82 4.31
N SER A 97 -8.47 -3.48 3.48
CA SER A 97 -7.47 -4.42 3.97
C SER A 97 -6.40 -3.70 4.79
N GLU A 98 -5.68 -4.48 5.58
CA GLU A 98 -4.56 -3.94 6.34
C GLU A 98 -3.51 -3.31 5.44
N PHE A 99 -3.15 -3.98 4.33
CA PHE A 99 -2.18 -3.47 3.37
C PHE A 99 -2.64 -2.14 2.77
N TRP A 100 -3.92 -2.02 2.41
CA TRP A 100 -4.49 -0.76 1.91
C TRP A 100 -4.42 0.37 2.95
N GLN A 101 -4.74 0.09 4.21
CA GLN A 101 -4.68 1.09 5.29
C GLN A 101 -3.23 1.55 5.56
N LEU A 102 -2.25 0.63 5.50
CA LEU A 102 -0.83 0.97 5.62
C LEU A 102 -0.34 1.82 4.44
N ALA A 103 -0.78 1.51 3.22
CA ALA A 103 -0.48 2.32 2.04
C ALA A 103 -1.03 3.75 2.19
N GLN A 104 -2.25 3.92 2.70
CA GLN A 104 -2.80 5.25 2.97
C GLN A 104 -2.01 6.02 4.02
N ILE A 105 -1.55 5.35 5.09
CA ILE A 105 -0.69 5.98 6.10
C ILE A 105 0.62 6.42 5.46
N TYR A 106 1.26 5.54 4.69
CA TYR A 106 2.50 5.85 3.99
C TYR A 106 2.34 7.01 3.00
N ASP A 107 1.29 7.02 2.19
CA ASP A 107 1.05 8.08 1.21
C ASP A 107 0.85 9.44 1.89
N LYS A 108 0.12 9.45 3.01
CA LYS A 108 -0.23 10.67 3.75
C LYS A 108 0.91 11.19 4.61
N PHE A 109 1.59 10.32 5.34
CA PHE A 109 2.56 10.69 6.39
C PHE A 109 4.01 10.39 6.00
N ARG A 110 4.22 9.75 4.85
CA ARG A 110 5.52 9.34 4.30
C ARG A 110 6.19 8.24 5.12
N ALA A 111 7.38 7.84 4.69
CA ALA A 111 8.20 6.83 5.35
C ALA A 111 8.57 7.28 6.78
N GLY A 112 8.42 6.37 7.74
CA GLY A 112 8.73 6.67 9.14
C GLY A 112 8.29 5.56 10.09
N ILE A 113 8.47 5.80 11.38
CA ILE A 113 7.86 5.00 12.43
C ILE A 113 6.60 5.71 12.88
N HIS A 114 5.46 5.02 12.80
CA HIS A 114 4.15 5.60 13.06
C HIS A 114 3.46 4.96 14.24
N LYS A 115 3.06 5.77 15.22
CA LYS A 115 2.21 5.33 16.32
C LYS A 115 0.77 5.20 15.83
N CYS A 116 0.20 4.00 15.96
CA CYS A 116 -1.13 3.66 15.47
C CYS A 116 -1.94 2.91 16.54
N ILE A 117 -3.26 3.03 16.44
CA ILE A 117 -4.20 2.17 17.15
C ILE A 117 -4.73 1.13 16.17
N VAL A 118 -4.54 -0.15 16.46
CA VAL A 118 -5.10 -1.26 15.70
C VAL A 118 -6.29 -1.82 16.46
N LYS A 119 -7.48 -1.68 15.89
CA LYS A 119 -8.69 -2.32 16.41
C LYS A 119 -8.94 -3.59 15.62
N THR A 120 -9.10 -4.71 16.30
CA THR A 120 -9.37 -5.99 15.67
C THR A 120 -10.77 -6.48 15.95
N LYS A 121 -11.32 -7.25 15.01
CA LYS A 121 -12.62 -7.91 15.14
C LYS A 121 -12.56 -9.31 14.54
N GLY A 122 -13.24 -10.26 15.17
CA GLY A 122 -13.46 -11.58 14.57
C GLY A 122 -14.17 -11.48 13.21
N GLY A 123 -13.63 -12.14 12.20
CA GLY A 123 -14.18 -12.27 10.86
C GLY A 123 -14.53 -13.72 10.51
N ASN A 124 -15.06 -13.91 9.30
CA ASN A 124 -15.44 -15.24 8.82
C ASN A 124 -14.21 -16.16 8.67
N LYS A 125 -14.41 -17.46 8.91
CA LYS A 125 -13.37 -18.51 8.76
C LYS A 125 -12.09 -18.25 9.59
N GLY A 126 -12.22 -17.66 10.77
CA GLY A 126 -11.10 -17.38 11.67
C GLY A 126 -10.18 -16.25 11.20
N GLN A 127 -10.62 -15.44 10.24
CA GLN A 127 -9.89 -14.23 9.85
C GLN A 127 -10.05 -13.16 10.94
N VAL A 128 -9.00 -12.38 11.16
CA VAL A 128 -9.05 -11.20 12.02
C VAL A 128 -9.11 -9.98 11.13
N LEU A 129 -10.20 -9.22 11.22
CA LEU A 129 -10.35 -7.94 10.53
C LEU A 129 -9.61 -6.88 11.34
N THR A 130 -8.78 -6.09 10.68
CA THR A 130 -7.96 -5.06 11.32
C THR A 130 -8.33 -3.68 10.79
N ARG A 131 -8.50 -2.73 11.71
CA ARG A 131 -8.63 -1.31 11.42
C ARG A 131 -7.47 -0.57 12.05
N ILE A 132 -6.62 0.02 11.22
CA ILE A 132 -5.46 0.81 11.65
C ILE A 132 -5.83 2.28 11.62
N ILE A 133 -5.66 2.94 12.76
CA ILE A 133 -5.94 4.36 12.93
C ILE A 133 -4.61 5.00 13.30
N HIS A 134 -4.08 5.85 12.43
CA HIS A 134 -2.88 6.63 12.71
C HIS A 134 -3.16 7.61 13.87
N SER A 135 -2.28 7.66 14.86
CA SER A 135 -2.45 8.54 16.02
C SER A 135 -2.15 9.99 15.63
N LYS A 136 -3.01 10.92 16.07
CA LYS A 136 -2.76 12.36 15.91
C LYS A 136 -1.50 12.81 16.68
N ASP A 137 -1.15 12.10 17.75
CA ASP A 137 0.01 12.39 18.61
C ASP A 137 1.30 11.71 18.11
N CYS A 138 1.39 11.45 16.80
CA CYS A 138 2.55 10.78 16.21
C CYS A 138 3.58 11.80 15.75
N ASP A 139 4.67 11.95 16.50
CA ASP A 139 5.89 12.60 16.04
C ASP A 139 6.55 11.73 14.96
N CYS A 140 6.11 11.89 13.72
CA CYS A 140 6.68 11.18 12.57
C CYS A 140 8.12 11.68 12.38
N LEU A 141 9.10 10.92 12.88
CA LEU A 141 10.52 11.23 12.67
C LEU A 141 10.83 11.14 11.17
N LYS A 142 10.86 12.29 10.48
CA LYS A 142 11.42 12.42 9.13
C LYS A 142 12.93 12.18 9.24
N SER A 143 13.44 11.03 8.79
CA SER A 143 14.88 10.84 8.72
C SER A 143 15.43 11.51 7.45
N ARG A 144 16.47 12.35 7.59
CA ARG A 144 17.22 12.92 6.44
C ARG A 144 17.81 11.84 5.52
N GLU A 145 18.06 10.65 6.05
CA GLU A 145 18.46 9.46 5.25
C GLU A 145 17.30 8.90 4.41
N GLY A 146 16.06 8.99 4.87
CA GLY A 146 14.87 8.59 4.11
C GLY A 146 14.65 9.46 2.88
N GLU A 147 14.99 10.75 2.96
CA GLU A 147 14.96 11.68 1.83
C GLU A 147 16.09 11.41 0.82
N LYS A 148 17.31 11.10 1.26
CA LYS A 148 18.43 10.77 0.34
C LYS A 148 18.23 9.46 -0.44
N ARG A 149 17.60 8.45 0.16
CA ARG A 149 17.30 7.18 -0.53
C ARG A 149 16.10 7.26 -1.50
N ARG A 150 15.48 8.44 -1.64
CA ARG A 150 14.44 8.74 -2.62
C ARG A 150 15.04 8.89 -4.03
N GLU A 151 16.16 9.61 -4.12
CA GLU A 151 16.86 9.85 -5.40
C GLU A 151 17.47 8.58 -6.01
N GLU A 152 17.71 7.54 -5.19
CA GLU A 152 18.24 6.25 -5.64
C GLU A 152 17.14 5.19 -5.92
N ARG A 153 15.86 5.43 -5.59
CA ARG A 153 14.78 4.41 -5.66
C ARG A 153 13.52 4.81 -6.42
N ASP A 154 13.44 6.01 -6.98
CA ASP A 154 12.34 6.40 -7.87
C ASP A 154 12.31 5.60 -9.22
N SER A 155 13.08 4.51 -9.36
CA SER A 155 13.07 3.61 -10.52
C SER A 155 11.99 2.53 -10.52
N ASP A 156 11.41 2.11 -9.38
CA ASP A 156 10.66 0.83 -9.34
C ASP A 156 9.28 0.84 -8.63
N ILE A 157 8.76 1.98 -8.17
CA ILE A 157 7.35 2.10 -7.73
C ILE A 157 6.78 3.45 -8.21
N GLN A 158 6.01 3.43 -9.31
CA GLN A 158 5.31 4.62 -9.80
C GLN A 158 3.98 4.81 -9.06
N VAL A 159 3.91 5.85 -8.22
CA VAL A 159 2.64 6.47 -7.81
C VAL A 159 2.25 7.41 -8.94
N TYR A 160 1.14 7.12 -9.64
CA TYR A 160 0.70 7.94 -10.77
C TYR A 160 0.54 9.40 -10.38
N HIS A 161 1.33 10.27 -11.00
CA HIS A 161 1.17 11.71 -10.89
C HIS A 161 -0.17 12.10 -11.56
N PRO A 162 -0.91 13.13 -11.08
CA PRO A 162 -2.18 13.54 -11.70
C PRO A 162 -2.11 13.70 -13.23
N GLN A 163 -1.02 14.28 -13.74
CA GLN A 163 -0.74 14.42 -15.18
C GLN A 163 -0.63 13.07 -15.90
N GLU A 164 -0.01 12.07 -15.28
CA GLU A 164 0.09 10.74 -15.89
C GLU A 164 -1.28 10.03 -15.91
N ILE A 165 -2.10 10.22 -14.87
CA ILE A 165 -3.48 9.74 -14.87
C ILE A 165 -4.29 10.45 -15.97
N ALA A 166 -4.09 11.75 -16.16
CA ALA A 166 -4.74 12.53 -17.21
C ALA A 166 -4.37 12.00 -18.61
N GLU A 167 -3.08 11.83 -18.92
CA GLU A 167 -2.64 11.28 -20.21
C GLU A 167 -3.22 9.88 -20.46
N ARG A 168 -3.18 9.00 -19.46
CA ARG A 168 -3.77 7.66 -19.59
C ARG A 168 -5.28 7.69 -19.76
N LEU A 169 -5.98 8.62 -19.09
CA LEU A 169 -7.42 8.83 -19.28
C LEU A 169 -7.72 9.23 -20.73
N LYS A 170 -6.88 10.03 -21.38
CA LYS A 170 -7.02 10.38 -22.81
C LYS A 170 -6.90 9.14 -23.70
N GLU A 171 -5.94 8.26 -23.42
CA GLU A 171 -5.74 7.03 -24.18
C GLU A 171 -6.87 6.01 -23.97
N ASP A 172 -7.36 5.88 -22.74
CA ASP A 172 -8.38 4.91 -22.34
C ASP A 172 -9.79 5.31 -22.79
N ILE A 173 -10.07 6.61 -22.88
CA ILE A 173 -11.41 7.14 -23.22
C ILE A 173 -11.41 7.58 -24.69
N LYS A 174 -11.68 6.61 -25.56
CA LYS A 174 -11.75 6.81 -27.02
C LYS A 174 -13.06 7.43 -27.51
N GLU A 175 -14.06 7.49 -26.64
CA GLU A 175 -15.40 8.00 -26.93
C GLU A 175 -15.85 8.93 -25.80
N GLU A 176 -16.70 9.90 -26.14
CA GLU A 176 -17.24 10.84 -25.17
C GLU A 176 -18.00 10.11 -24.06
N LYS A 177 -17.60 10.37 -22.81
CA LYS A 177 -18.18 9.66 -21.68
C LYS A 177 -18.20 10.50 -20.42
N ALA A 178 -19.28 10.36 -19.65
CA ALA A 178 -19.30 10.84 -18.28
C ALA A 178 -18.53 9.89 -17.35
N ILE A 179 -17.61 10.44 -16.57
CA ILE A 179 -16.82 9.72 -15.57
C ILE A 179 -16.97 10.38 -14.21
N THR A 180 -16.96 9.58 -13.15
CA THR A 180 -16.95 10.04 -11.77
C THR A 180 -15.55 10.00 -11.17
N VAL A 181 -15.31 10.85 -10.17
CA VAL A 181 -14.05 10.82 -9.39
C VAL A 181 -13.80 9.42 -8.84
N LYS A 182 -14.86 8.74 -8.38
CA LYS A 182 -14.79 7.36 -7.89
C LYS A 182 -14.35 6.37 -8.97
N GLU A 183 -14.85 6.49 -10.20
CA GLU A 183 -14.42 5.61 -11.31
C GLU A 183 -12.93 5.81 -11.64
N VAL A 184 -12.42 7.04 -11.55
CA VAL A 184 -10.97 7.31 -11.70
C VAL A 184 -10.18 6.72 -10.54
N MET A 185 -10.65 6.89 -9.30
CA MET A 185 -10.04 6.26 -8.13
C MET A 185 -9.98 4.74 -8.25
N ASP A 186 -11.08 4.10 -8.66
CA ASP A 186 -11.18 2.65 -8.79
C ASP A 186 -10.33 2.12 -9.96
N ARG A 187 -10.21 2.90 -11.05
CA ARG A 187 -9.45 2.54 -12.25
C ARG A 187 -7.95 2.67 -12.06
N TYR A 188 -7.50 3.81 -11.52
CA TYR A 188 -6.07 4.11 -11.35
C TYR A 188 -5.58 3.87 -9.93
N ASN A 189 -6.44 3.30 -9.07
CA ASN A 189 -6.14 2.96 -7.68
C ASN A 189 -5.51 4.13 -6.92
N THR A 190 -6.16 5.30 -7.01
CA THR A 190 -5.65 6.54 -6.45
C THR A 190 -6.63 7.12 -5.42
N ASN A 191 -6.18 8.11 -4.65
CA ASN A 191 -7.03 8.81 -3.70
C ASN A 191 -7.89 9.87 -4.39
N GLU A 192 -8.91 10.36 -3.69
CA GLU A 192 -9.87 11.32 -4.23
C GLU A 192 -9.21 12.64 -4.68
N GLU A 193 -8.21 13.12 -3.94
CA GLU A 193 -7.50 14.36 -4.27
C GLU A 193 -6.72 14.24 -5.58
N THR A 194 -5.98 13.14 -5.76
CA THR A 194 -5.22 12.88 -6.99
C THR A 194 -6.14 12.63 -8.17
N ALA A 195 -7.25 11.90 -7.99
CA ALA A 195 -8.25 11.68 -9.03
C ALA A 195 -8.91 13.00 -9.46
N ARG A 196 -9.24 13.88 -8.51
CA ARG A 196 -9.77 15.22 -8.82
C ARG A 196 -8.77 16.05 -9.59
N LYS A 197 -7.52 16.11 -9.13
CA LYS A 197 -6.45 16.84 -9.84
C LYS A 197 -6.24 16.33 -11.27
N ALA A 198 -6.31 15.02 -11.50
CA ALA A 198 -6.18 14.46 -12.85
C ALA A 198 -7.33 14.90 -13.77
N LEU A 199 -8.56 14.94 -13.26
CA LEU A 199 -9.72 15.43 -13.99
C LEU A 199 -9.69 16.95 -14.19
N ASP A 200 -9.13 17.69 -13.23
CA ASP A 200 -8.95 19.14 -13.33
C ASP A 200 -7.88 19.47 -14.40
N VAL A 201 -6.80 18.69 -14.52
CA VAL A 201 -5.84 18.81 -15.64
C VAL A 201 -6.54 18.66 -16.99
N LEU A 202 -7.38 17.62 -17.16
CA LEU A 202 -8.16 17.46 -18.39
C LEU A 202 -9.14 18.61 -18.63
N THR A 203 -9.63 19.25 -17.55
CA THR A 203 -10.51 20.41 -17.65
C THR A 203 -9.75 21.65 -18.10
N GLU A 204 -8.53 21.87 -17.59
CA GLU A 204 -7.64 22.95 -18.01
C GLU A 204 -7.23 22.82 -19.49
N GLU A 205 -7.11 21.59 -19.97
CA GLU A 205 -6.81 21.28 -21.38
C GLU A 205 -8.02 21.34 -22.32
N GLY A 206 -9.22 21.63 -21.80
CA GLY A 206 -10.45 21.67 -22.62
C GLY A 206 -10.94 20.29 -23.07
N LEU A 207 -10.50 19.21 -22.42
CA LEU A 207 -10.90 17.83 -22.71
C LEU A 207 -11.94 17.30 -21.73
N ALA A 208 -12.19 18.01 -20.63
CA ALA A 208 -13.20 17.66 -19.66
C ALA A 208 -14.02 18.87 -19.20
N VAL A 209 -15.29 18.65 -18.89
CA VAL A 209 -16.16 19.63 -18.25
C VAL A 209 -16.73 19.05 -16.98
N LYS A 210 -16.58 19.77 -15.88
CA LYS A 210 -17.17 19.39 -14.60
C LYS A 210 -18.69 19.60 -14.65
N ILE A 211 -19.45 18.51 -14.57
CA ILE A 211 -20.93 18.54 -14.59
C ILE A 211 -21.48 18.71 -13.16
N ARG A 212 -20.85 18.04 -12.19
CA ARG A 212 -21.18 18.06 -10.77
C ARG A 212 -19.91 17.92 -9.93
N GLU A 213 -20.05 18.08 -8.63
CA GLU A 213 -18.92 18.02 -7.68
C GLU A 213 -18.03 16.78 -7.86
N ASP A 214 -18.61 15.64 -8.21
CA ASP A 214 -17.96 14.33 -8.34
C ASP A 214 -18.00 13.74 -9.76
N LYS A 215 -18.48 14.50 -10.76
CA LYS A 215 -18.76 13.99 -12.11
C LYS A 215 -18.30 14.94 -13.20
N TYR A 216 -17.55 14.38 -14.16
CA TYR A 216 -16.96 15.07 -15.30
C TYR A 216 -17.45 14.43 -16.59
N PHE A 217 -17.61 15.24 -17.64
CA PHE A 217 -17.80 14.77 -19.01
C PHE A 217 -16.46 14.91 -19.72
N ILE A 218 -15.92 13.83 -20.28
CA ILE A 218 -14.65 13.86 -21.02
C ILE A 218 -14.97 13.73 -22.51
N SER A 219 -14.44 14.66 -23.32
CA SER A 219 -14.38 14.53 -24.78
C SER A 219 -12.93 14.47 -25.24
N PRO A 220 -12.53 13.42 -25.97
CA PRO A 220 -11.18 13.32 -26.53
C PRO A 220 -10.94 14.30 -27.70
N LYS A 221 -11.98 15.00 -28.15
CA LYS A 221 -11.86 16.09 -29.14
C LYS A 221 -11.73 17.41 -28.37
N SER A 222 -10.63 18.12 -28.60
CA SER A 222 -10.27 19.42 -28.00
C SER A 222 -11.20 20.58 -28.43
N GLU A 223 -12.50 20.34 -28.53
CA GLU A 223 -13.48 21.31 -29.04
C GLU A 223 -14.60 21.63 -28.03
N LEU A 224 -14.43 21.29 -26.74
CA LEU A 224 -15.37 21.65 -25.66
C LEU A 224 -15.25 23.11 -25.21
#